data_AF-A0A842QWT3-F1
#
_entry.id   AF-A0A842QWT3-F1
#
_cell.length_a   1.000
_cell.length_b   1.000
_cell.length_c   1.000
_cell.angle_alpha   90.00
_cell.angle_beta   90.00
_cell.angle_gamma   90.00
#
_symmetry.space_group_name_H-M   'P 1'
#
loop_
_entity.id
_entity.type
_entity.pdbx_description
1 polymer ?
#
loop_
_entity_poly.entity_id
_entity_poly.type
_entity_poly.pdbx_seq_one_letter_code
_entity_poly.pdbx_strand_id
1 'polypeptide(L)'
;MYQKRLLECSISPVKVERGTKWVSVNLENISDKPLSRLEVSLHSIEPYFLSVVRPDSYISQMDTGDIASIPFQVEARESGRVYLTVTGYQEGKVLLGLCTSEDQGGG
;
A
#
# COMPACT_ATOMS: atom_id res chain seq x y z
N MET A 1 2.34 -24.46 -4.87
CA MET A 1 2.52 -23.93 -3.50
C MET A 1 1.93 -22.53 -3.51
N TYR A 2 0.74 -22.32 -2.95
CA TYR A 2 0.13 -20.99 -2.86
C TYR A 2 0.82 -20.23 -1.72
N GLN A 3 1.42 -19.06 -2.00
CA GLN A 3 1.89 -18.17 -0.93
C GLN A 3 0.66 -17.70 -0.15
N LYS A 4 0.60 -18.01 1.15
CA LYS A 4 -0.45 -17.51 2.06
C LYS A 4 -0.35 -15.99 2.08
N ARG A 5 -1.43 -15.30 1.68
CA ARG A 5 -1.53 -13.85 1.79
C ARG A 5 -1.56 -13.47 3.28
N LEU A 6 -0.62 -12.64 3.72
CA LEU A 6 -0.49 -12.21 5.12
C LEU A 6 -1.08 -10.81 5.37
N LEU A 7 -1.23 -10.02 4.31
CA LEU A 7 -1.79 -8.67 4.32
C LEU A 7 -2.84 -8.54 3.23
N GLU A 8 -3.97 -7.92 3.59
CA GLU A 8 -4.86 -7.31 2.62
C GLU A 8 -4.58 -5.82 2.50
N CYS A 9 -4.91 -5.28 1.34
CA CYS A 9 -4.60 -3.92 1.02
C CYS A 9 -5.57 -3.36 -0.01
N SER A 10 -5.90 -2.09 0.17
CA SER A 10 -6.69 -1.31 -0.78
C SER A 10 -6.10 0.09 -0.93
N ILE A 11 -6.23 0.64 -2.14
CA ILE A 11 -5.74 1.95 -2.54
C ILE A 11 -6.92 2.75 -3.10
N SER A 12 -7.20 3.92 -2.52
CA SER A 12 -8.29 4.80 -2.97
C SER A 12 -7.81 6.24 -3.14
N PRO A 13 -8.08 6.91 -4.27
CA PRO A 13 -8.81 6.39 -5.43
C PRO A 13 -7.96 5.41 -6.27
N VAL A 14 -8.64 4.52 -7.00
CA VAL A 14 -8.01 3.56 -7.93
C VAL A 14 -7.25 4.26 -9.07
N LYS A 15 -7.76 5.42 -9.50
CA LYS A 15 -7.14 6.27 -10.52
C LYS A 15 -6.93 7.65 -9.91
N VAL A 16 -5.69 8.13 -9.98
CA VAL A 16 -5.34 9.47 -9.55
C VAL A 16 -5.61 10.43 -10.70
N GLU A 17 -6.48 11.40 -10.49
CA GLU A 17 -6.73 12.46 -11.45
C GLU A 17 -5.66 13.55 -11.38
N ARG A 18 -5.60 14.40 -12.42
CA ARG A 18 -4.71 15.56 -12.48
C ARG A 18 -4.84 16.47 -11.24
N GLY A 19 -3.72 17.04 -10.82
CA GLY A 19 -3.57 17.96 -9.71
C GLY A 19 -2.92 17.30 -8.48
N THR A 20 -2.94 18.02 -7.37
CA THR A 20 -2.52 17.48 -6.07
C THR A 20 -3.69 16.73 -5.44
N LYS A 21 -3.52 15.43 -5.20
CA LYS A 21 -4.56 14.56 -4.66
C LYS A 21 -4.04 13.80 -3.45
N TRP A 22 -4.97 13.38 -2.61
CA TRP A 22 -4.70 12.42 -1.55
C TRP A 22 -5.08 11.03 -2.02
N VAL A 23 -4.19 10.07 -1.74
CA VAL A 23 -4.42 8.64 -1.90
C VAL A 23 -4.40 8.03 -0.51
N SER A 24 -5.45 7.32 -0.15
CA SER A 24 -5.53 6.55 1.09
C SER A 24 -5.22 5.09 0.80
N VAL A 25 -4.30 4.54 1.57
CA VAL A 25 -3.95 3.12 1.54
C VAL A 25 -4.44 2.49 2.83
N ASN A 26 -5.28 1.47 2.74
CA ASN A 26 -5.63 0.66 3.90
C ASN A 26 -4.84 -0.63 3.84
N LEU A 27 -4.18 -0.98 4.94
CA LEU A 27 -3.51 -2.25 5.15
C LEU A 27 -4.23 -3.01 6.27
N GLU A 28 -4.52 -4.28 6.06
CA GLU A 28 -5.13 -5.16 7.06
C GLU A 28 -4.24 -6.38 7.30
N ASN A 29 -3.94 -6.67 8.57
CA ASN A 29 -3.26 -7.90 8.95
C ASN A 29 -4.26 -9.07 9.00
N ILE A 30 -4.38 -9.78 7.88
CA ILE A 30 -5.22 -11.00 7.77
C ILE A 30 -4.50 -12.28 8.22
N SER A 31 -3.29 -12.15 8.77
CA SER A 31 -2.54 -13.28 9.27
C SER A 31 -2.90 -13.64 10.71
N ASP A 32 -2.59 -14.86 11.11
CA ASP A 32 -2.83 -15.39 12.46
C ASP A 32 -1.83 -14.89 13.51
N LYS A 33 -0.91 -13.98 13.14
CA LYS A 33 0.14 -13.47 14.03
C LYS A 33 0.40 -11.98 13.82
N PRO A 34 0.97 -11.28 14.82
CA PRO A 34 1.38 -9.90 14.66
C PRO A 34 2.45 -9.73 13.57
N LEU A 35 2.34 -8.62 12.85
CA LEU A 35 3.35 -8.14 11.91
C LEU A 35 4.10 -6.97 12.53
N SER A 36 5.37 -6.81 12.19
CA SER A 36 6.23 -5.79 12.80
C SER A 36 7.16 -5.15 11.80
N ARG A 37 7.55 -3.90 12.11
CA ARG A 37 8.47 -3.07 11.34
C ARG A 37 8.07 -2.99 9.86
N LEU A 38 6.81 -2.64 9.63
CA LEU A 38 6.27 -2.54 8.29
C LEU A 38 6.74 -1.23 7.65
N GLU A 39 7.53 -1.33 6.58
CA GLU A 39 7.87 -0.20 5.71
C GLU A 39 6.90 -0.22 4.54
N VAL A 40 6.19 0.89 4.36
CA VAL A 40 5.12 1.02 3.38
C VAL A 40 5.50 2.12 2.41
N SER A 41 5.68 1.76 1.14
CA SER A 41 6.08 2.70 0.09
C SER A 41 5.06 2.74 -1.04
N LEU A 42 4.60 3.93 -1.38
CA LEU A 42 3.73 4.19 -2.52
C LEU A 42 4.56 4.67 -3.72
N HIS A 43 4.32 4.05 -4.86
CA HIS A 43 5.04 4.28 -6.10
C HIS A 43 4.09 4.64 -7.24
N SER A 44 4.57 5.44 -8.18
CA SER A 44 3.86 5.71 -9.43
C SER A 44 4.14 4.62 -10.46
N ILE A 45 3.10 4.16 -11.18
CA ILE A 45 3.30 3.33 -12.38
C ILE A 45 3.79 4.20 -13.54
N GLU A 46 3.34 5.45 -13.61
CA GLU A 46 3.68 6.42 -14.66
C GLU A 46 4.49 7.61 -14.10
N PRO A 47 5.78 7.42 -13.71
CA PRO A 47 6.56 8.40 -12.95
C PRO A 47 6.83 9.72 -13.69
N TYR A 48 6.71 9.73 -15.03
CA TYR A 48 6.82 10.96 -15.82
C TYR A 48 5.65 11.92 -15.62
N PHE A 49 4.48 11.41 -15.23
CA PHE A 49 3.24 12.18 -15.11
C PHE A 49 2.69 12.23 -13.69
N LEU A 50 3.09 11.31 -12.83
CA LEU A 50 2.61 11.23 -11.45
C LEU A 50 3.79 11.00 -10.51
N SER A 51 3.91 11.85 -9.50
CA SER A 51 4.92 11.75 -8.44
C SER A 51 4.27 11.65 -7.06
N VAL A 52 4.93 10.97 -6.14
CA VAL A 52 4.49 10.84 -4.75
C VAL A 52 5.35 11.77 -3.88
N VAL A 53 4.71 12.69 -3.16
CA VAL A 53 5.43 13.76 -2.43
C VAL A 53 6.15 13.22 -1.20
N ARG A 54 5.51 12.30 -0.48
CA ARG A 54 6.08 11.55 0.65
C ARG A 54 5.77 10.09 0.42
N PRO A 55 6.68 9.32 -0.21
CA PRO A 55 6.36 7.98 -0.68
C PRO A 55 6.32 6.95 0.43
N ASP A 56 6.91 7.23 1.60
CA ASP A 56 7.13 6.23 2.63
C ASP A 56 6.36 6.51 3.93
N SER A 57 5.95 5.43 4.58
CA SER A 57 5.37 5.41 5.92
C SER A 57 5.86 4.18 6.69
N TYR A 58 5.83 4.25 8.01
CA TYR A 58 6.30 3.19 8.89
C TYR A 58 5.23 2.82 9.92
N ILE A 59 4.96 1.52 10.05
CA ILE A 59 4.11 0.97 11.10
C ILE A 59 4.94 0.02 11.95
N SER A 60 5.10 0.33 13.23
CA SER A 60 5.93 -0.46 14.14
C SER A 60 5.39 -1.87 14.35
N GLN A 61 4.07 -2.01 14.47
CA GLN A 61 3.38 -3.28 14.69
C GLN A 61 1.93 -3.21 14.18
N MET A 62 1.42 -4.32 13.68
CA MET A 62 0.00 -4.57 13.42
C MET A 62 -0.38 -5.91 14.03
N ASP A 63 -1.29 -5.92 15.00
CA ASP A 63 -1.85 -7.13 15.56
C ASP A 63 -2.80 -7.80 14.56
N THR A 64 -3.22 -9.03 14.84
CA THR A 64 -4.14 -9.76 13.94
C THR A 64 -5.49 -9.05 13.84
N GLY A 65 -5.92 -8.76 12.61
CA GLY A 65 -7.14 -8.01 12.32
C GLY A 65 -6.99 -6.49 12.39
N ASP A 66 -5.81 -5.96 12.72
CA ASP A 66 -5.58 -4.52 12.70
C ASP A 66 -5.68 -3.97 11.28
N ILE A 67 -6.31 -2.80 11.17
CA ILE A 67 -6.41 -2.02 9.93
C ILE A 67 -5.70 -0.68 10.12
N ALA A 68 -4.70 -0.41 9.29
CA ALA A 68 -3.99 0.85 9.25
C ALA A 68 -4.36 1.63 7.98
N SER A 69 -4.81 2.89 8.15
CA SER A 69 -5.08 3.79 7.02
C SER A 69 -3.97 4.83 6.91
N ILE A 70 -3.28 4.83 5.77
CA ILE A 70 -2.08 5.64 5.52
C ILE A 70 -2.38 6.63 4.39
N PRO A 71 -2.36 7.95 4.66
CA PRO A 71 -2.55 8.96 3.63
C PRO A 71 -1.22 9.28 2.92
N PHE A 72 -1.26 9.26 1.59
CA PHE A 72 -0.18 9.69 0.71
C PHE A 72 -0.62 10.88 -0.13
N GLN A 73 0.25 11.86 -0.30
CA GLN A 73 0.01 12.97 -1.21
C GLN A 73 0.72 12.71 -2.54
N VAL A 74 -0.02 12.87 -3.63
CA VAL A 74 0.47 12.68 -4.99
C VAL A 74 0.25 13.95 -5.81
N GLU A 75 1.16 14.21 -6.73
CA GLU A 75 1.06 15.28 -7.71
C GLU A 75 1.04 14.68 -9.11
N ALA A 76 -0.05 14.91 -9.82
CA ALA A 76 -0.32 14.32 -11.13
C ALA A 76 -0.47 15.42 -12.20
N ARG A 77 0.41 15.39 -13.22
CA ARG A 77 0.29 16.19 -14.45
C ARG A 77 -0.78 15.65 -15.38
N GLU A 78 -0.89 14.33 -15.45
CA GLU A 78 -1.95 13.58 -16.13
C GLU A 78 -2.50 12.51 -15.20
N SER A 79 -3.66 11.94 -15.54
CA SER A 79 -4.21 10.87 -14.72
C SER A 79 -3.33 9.62 -14.76
N GLY A 80 -3.11 8.98 -13.62
CA GLY A 80 -2.24 7.82 -13.50
C GLY A 80 -2.66 6.87 -12.40
N ARG A 81 -1.84 5.85 -12.18
CA ARG A 81 -2.03 4.81 -11.18
C ARG A 81 -0.82 4.72 -10.27
N VAL A 82 -1.04 4.11 -9.12
CA VAL A 82 -0.02 3.88 -8.11
C VAL A 82 -0.06 2.43 -7.67
N TYR A 83 1.05 1.96 -7.13
CA TYR A 83 1.15 0.68 -6.45
C TYR A 83 1.87 0.85 -5.12
N LEU A 84 1.60 -0.07 -4.20
CA LEU A 84 2.18 -0.11 -2.88
C LEU A 84 3.12 -1.29 -2.77
N THR A 85 4.28 -1.08 -2.18
CA THR A 85 5.13 -2.14 -1.66
C THR A 85 5.12 -2.10 -0.14
N VAL A 86 5.03 -3.27 0.48
CA VAL A 86 5.18 -3.43 1.93
C VAL A 86 6.29 -4.42 2.22
N THR A 87 7.24 -4.03 3.06
CA THR A 87 8.22 -4.97 3.63
C THR A 87 8.00 -5.02 5.14
N GLY A 88 8.40 -6.11 5.79
CA GLY A 88 8.37 -6.19 7.24
C GLY A 88 8.64 -7.60 7.74
N TYR A 89 8.17 -7.90 8.95
CA TYR A 89 8.47 -9.17 9.62
C TYR A 89 7.27 -9.79 10.33
N GLN A 90 7.12 -11.11 10.18
CA GLN A 90 6.28 -11.95 11.01
C GLN A 90 7.17 -12.96 11.74
N GLU A 91 7.23 -12.90 13.07
CA GLU A 91 8.10 -13.79 13.88
C GLU A 91 9.57 -13.84 13.38
N GLY A 92 10.11 -12.70 12.95
CA GLY A 92 11.47 -12.59 12.42
C GLY A 92 11.66 -13.08 10.98
N LYS A 93 10.63 -13.61 10.32
CA LYS A 93 10.65 -13.93 8.88
C LYS A 93 10.25 -12.71 8.06
N VAL A 94 10.96 -12.48 6.96
CA VAL A 94 10.67 -11.38 6.04
C VAL A 94 9.30 -11.60 5.39
N LEU A 95 8.51 -10.54 5.40
CA LEU A 95 7.27 -10.37 4.65
C LEU A 95 7.53 -9.41 3.50
N LEU A 96 6.99 -9.73 2.32
CA LEU A 96 6.94 -8.86 1.15
C LEU A 96 5.50 -8.85 0.63
N GLY A 97 4.94 -7.65 0.48
CA GLY A 97 3.61 -7.41 -0.07
C GLY A 97 3.68 -6.45 -1.26
N LEU A 98 2.88 -6.72 -2.27
CA LEU A 98 2.65 -5.84 -3.42
C LEU A 98 1.14 -5.65 -3.56
N CYS A 99 0.71 -4.41 -3.74
CA CYS A 99 -0.69 -4.07 -3.95
C CYS A 99 -0.80 -3.08 -5.09
N THR A 100 -1.58 -3.39 -6.10
CA THR A 100 -1.84 -2.45 -7.18
C THR A 100 -3.20 -1.79 -6.99
N SER A 101 -3.38 -0.61 -7.56
CA SER A 101 -4.69 0.03 -7.57
C SER A 101 -5.73 -0.78 -8.37
N GLU A 102 -5.30 -1.72 -9.22
CA GLU A 102 -6.16 -2.56 -10.08
C GLU A 102 -6.73 -3.80 -9.37
N ASP A 103 -6.08 -4.27 -8.30
CA ASP A 103 -6.49 -5.47 -7.55
C ASP A 103 -7.84 -5.33 -6.80
N GLN A 104 -8.56 -4.23 -7.03
CA GLN A 104 -9.89 -3.92 -6.48
C GLN A 104 -11.04 -4.15 -7.48
N GLY A 105 -10.76 -4.70 -8.66
CA GLY A 105 -11.75 -5.06 -9.69
C GLY A 105 -12.33 -6.46 -9.50
N GLY A 106 -13.42 -6.57 -8.72
CA GLY A 106 -14.19 -7.80 -8.57
C GLY A 106 -15.58 -7.53 -8.01
N GLY A 107 -16.46 -6.98 -8.84
CA GLY A 107 -17.89 -6.82 -8.62
C GLY A 107 -18.65 -7.12 -9.90
#